data_AF-F3BYA7-F1
#
_entry.id   AF-F3BYA7-F1
#
_cell.length_a   1.000
_cell.length_b   1.000
_cell.length_c   1.000
_cell.angle_alpha   90.00
_cell.angle_beta   90.00
_cell.angle_gamma   90.00
#
_symmetry.space_group_name_H-M   'P 1'
#
loop_
_entity.id
_entity.type
_entity.pdbx_description
1 polymer ?
#
loop_
_entity_poly.entity_id
_entity_poly.type
_entity_poly.pdbx_seq_one_letter_code
_entity_poly.pdbx_strand_id
1 'polypeptide(L)'
;MTMTQVSNRETPRGVAVLSRFLASESAGGIVLMAAALAALIVANSSLSASYFSILHSVWLGLSVELWINDGLMAIFFLMVGLEIKREVLAGGLATWGQRALPGFAAAGGMLVPALIYIAINWGNPQTLSGWALP
;
A
#
# COMPACT_ATOMS: atom_id res chain seq x y z
N MET A 1 45.93 -17.73 30.36
CA MET A 1 45.62 -16.60 29.46
C MET A 1 44.92 -17.19 28.24
N THR A 2 43.63 -17.47 28.36
CA THR A 2 42.83 -18.21 27.36
C THR A 2 41.98 -17.19 26.61
N MET A 3 42.35 -16.93 25.35
CA MET A 3 41.55 -16.12 24.44
C MET A 3 40.25 -16.85 24.12
N THR A 4 39.13 -16.28 24.53
CA THR A 4 37.79 -16.64 24.09
C THR A 4 37.65 -16.26 22.61
N GLN A 5 37.73 -17.27 21.73
CA GLN A 5 37.36 -17.19 20.32
C GLN A 5 35.90 -16.75 20.21
N VAL A 6 35.67 -15.54 19.71
CA VAL A 6 34.34 -15.05 19.35
C VAL A 6 33.87 -15.86 18.14
N SER A 7 32.89 -16.73 18.37
CA SER A 7 32.24 -17.55 17.34
C SER A 7 31.62 -16.64 16.26
N ASN A 8 32.24 -16.61 15.08
CA ASN A 8 31.74 -15.90 13.91
C ASN A 8 30.56 -16.69 13.34
N ARG A 9 29.32 -16.27 13.62
CA ARG A 9 28.13 -16.90 13.05
C ARG A 9 28.01 -16.50 11.58
N GLU A 10 28.43 -17.39 10.68
CA GLU A 10 28.18 -17.23 9.24
C GLU A 10 26.68 -17.28 8.99
N THR A 11 26.03 -16.12 8.83
CA THR A 11 24.64 -16.04 8.39
C THR A 11 24.51 -16.75 7.04
N PRO A 12 23.52 -17.65 6.86
CA PRO A 12 23.34 -18.38 5.60
C PRO A 12 23.26 -17.38 4.44
N ARG A 13 24.08 -17.57 3.40
CA ARG A 13 24.22 -16.61 2.28
C ARG A 13 22.87 -16.17 1.68
N GLY A 14 21.88 -17.07 1.65
CA GLY A 14 20.52 -16.74 1.19
C GLY A 14 19.77 -15.74 2.07
N VAL A 15 19.92 -15.82 3.40
CA VAL A 15 19.31 -14.88 4.35
C VAL A 15 19.96 -13.50 4.24
N ALA A 16 21.27 -13.46 4.02
CA ALA A 16 22.00 -12.21 3.80
C ALA A 16 21.62 -11.53 2.48
N VAL A 17 21.28 -12.29 1.43
CA VAL A 17 20.79 -11.76 0.15
C VAL A 17 19.36 -11.24 0.30
N LEU A 18 18.48 -12.00 0.97
CA LEU A 18 17.11 -11.59 1.24
C LEU A 18 17.04 -10.32 2.11
N SER A 19 17.87 -10.22 3.16
CA SER A 19 17.90 -9.03 4.01
C SER A 19 18.42 -7.80 3.29
N ARG A 20 19.46 -7.95 2.45
CA ARG A 20 19.97 -6.85 1.60
C ARG A 20 18.97 -6.44 0.54
N PHE A 21 18.24 -7.39 -0.03
CA PHE A 21 17.17 -7.10 -0.97
C PHE A 21 16.03 -6.36 -0.29
N LEU A 22 15.51 -6.86 0.84
CA LEU A 22 14.45 -6.20 1.62
C LEU A 22 14.86 -4.82 2.15
N ALA A 23 16.16 -4.57 2.34
CA ALA A 23 16.69 -3.26 2.71
C ALA A 23 16.74 -2.26 1.54
N SER A 24 16.47 -2.70 0.31
CA SER A 24 16.41 -1.84 -0.87
C SER A 24 15.06 -1.13 -0.96
N GLU A 25 15.07 0.16 -1.26
CA GLU A 25 13.86 0.98 -1.50
C GLU A 25 13.00 0.40 -2.64
N SER A 26 13.62 -0.24 -3.64
CA SER A 26 12.94 -0.86 -4.78
C SER A 26 12.26 -2.21 -4.48
N ALA A 27 12.63 -2.89 -3.39
CA ALA A 27 12.14 -4.24 -3.14
C ALA A 27 10.63 -4.26 -2.83
N GLY A 28 10.12 -3.24 -2.13
CA GLY A 28 8.69 -3.11 -1.87
C GLY A 28 7.88 -3.02 -3.17
N GLY A 29 8.35 -2.24 -4.15
CA GLY A 29 7.70 -2.12 -5.46
C GLY A 29 7.71 -3.42 -6.26
N ILE A 30 8.82 -4.17 -6.22
CA ILE A 30 8.94 -5.47 -6.92
C ILE A 30 7.97 -6.50 -6.30
N VAL A 31 7.90 -6.56 -4.96
CA VAL A 31 6.98 -7.47 -4.27
C VAL A 31 5.52 -7.11 -4.58
N LEU A 32 5.16 -5.83 -4.58
CA LEU A 32 3.82 -5.36 -4.95
C LEU A 32 3.45 -5.76 -6.38
N MET A 33 4.37 -5.54 -7.33
CA MET A 33 4.16 -5.92 -8.74
C MET A 33 3.98 -7.43 -8.89
N ALA A 34 4.82 -8.23 -8.23
CA ALA A 34 4.71 -9.68 -8.25
C ALA A 34 3.39 -10.17 -7.64
N ALA A 35 2.93 -9.56 -6.54
CA ALA A 35 1.64 -9.88 -5.93
C ALA A 35 0.46 -9.56 -6.86
N ALA A 36 0.49 -8.40 -7.52
CA ALA A 36 -0.54 -8.01 -8.49
C ALA A 36 -0.58 -8.96 -9.70
N LEU A 37 0.59 -9.35 -10.24
CA LEU A 37 0.68 -10.33 -11.32
C LEU A 37 0.16 -11.70 -10.88
N ALA A 38 0.53 -12.16 -9.68
CA ALA A 38 0.03 -13.41 -9.12
C ALA A 38 -1.50 -13.38 -8.98
N ALA A 39 -2.07 -12.28 -8.46
CA ALA A 39 -3.51 -12.09 -8.36
C ALA A 39 -4.20 -12.16 -9.73
N LEU A 40 -3.62 -11.50 -10.75
CA LEU A 40 -4.15 -11.53 -12.12
C LEU A 40 -4.12 -12.94 -12.72
N ILE A 41 -3.02 -13.68 -12.52
CA ILE A 41 -2.90 -15.07 -12.97
C ILE A 41 -3.96 -15.95 -12.29
N VAL A 42 -4.10 -15.86 -10.97
CA VAL A 42 -5.08 -16.65 -10.21
C VAL A 42 -6.51 -16.32 -10.67
N ALA A 43 -6.84 -15.04 -10.81
CA ALA A 43 -8.16 -14.57 -11.22
C ALA A 43 -8.55 -15.01 -12.65
N ASN A 44 -7.57 -15.26 -13.53
CA ASN A 44 -7.81 -15.71 -14.91
C ASN A 44 -7.55 -17.21 -15.11
N SER A 45 -7.36 -17.98 -14.03
CA SER A 45 -7.09 -19.42 -14.07
C SER A 45 -8.30 -20.25 -13.62
N SER A 46 -8.17 -21.58 -13.67
CA SER A 46 -9.16 -22.51 -13.11
C SER A 46 -9.34 -22.39 -11.59
N LEU A 47 -8.41 -21.74 -10.88
CA LEU A 47 -8.53 -21.46 -9.44
C LEU A 47 -9.43 -20.27 -9.13
N SER A 48 -9.83 -19.48 -10.13
CA SER A 48 -10.63 -18.26 -9.94
C SER A 48 -11.91 -18.49 -9.13
N ALA A 49 -12.66 -19.55 -9.43
CA ALA A 49 -13.90 -19.86 -8.72
C ALA A 49 -13.67 -20.09 -7.21
N SER A 50 -12.64 -20.85 -6.84
CA SER A 50 -12.27 -21.08 -5.44
C SER A 50 -11.71 -19.83 -4.78
N TYR A 51 -10.96 -19.02 -5.51
CA TYR A 51 -10.40 -17.77 -5.01
C TYR A 51 -11.51 -16.77 -4.64
N PHE A 52 -12.44 -16.51 -5.56
CA PHE A 52 -13.56 -15.60 -5.31
C PHE A 52 -14.59 -16.16 -4.32
N SER A 53 -14.79 -17.48 -4.24
CA SER A 53 -15.70 -18.05 -3.24
C SER A 53 -15.18 -17.86 -1.81
N ILE A 54 -13.86 -17.92 -1.62
CA ILE A 54 -13.23 -17.61 -0.33
C ILE A 54 -13.36 -16.13 -0.01
N LEU A 55 -13.05 -15.24 -0.96
CA LEU A 55 -13.09 -13.79 -0.75
C LEU A 55 -14.51 -13.28 -0.43
N HIS A 56 -15.53 -13.83 -1.10
CA HIS A 56 -16.93 -13.47 -0.86
C HIS A 56 -17.56 -14.23 0.32
N SER A 57 -16.84 -15.16 0.94
CA SER A 57 -17.35 -15.88 2.11
C SER A 57 -17.63 -14.90 3.24
N VAL A 58 -18.80 -14.99 3.85
CA VAL A 58 -19.22 -14.08 4.92
C VAL A 58 -18.75 -14.64 6.26
N TRP A 59 -18.02 -13.81 7.00
CA TRP A 59 -17.53 -14.11 8.33
C TRP A 59 -17.85 -12.94 9.25
N LEU A 60 -18.56 -13.21 10.35
CA LEU A 60 -18.95 -12.20 11.34
C LEU A 60 -19.70 -11.00 10.74
N GLY A 61 -20.49 -11.22 9.68
CA GLY A 61 -21.33 -10.19 9.04
C GLY A 61 -20.65 -9.39 7.91
N LEU A 62 -19.37 -9.61 7.63
CA LEU A 62 -18.65 -9.00 6.51
C LEU A 62 -18.01 -10.08 5.63
N SER A 63 -17.76 -9.79 4.35
CA SER A 63 -17.00 -10.71 3.50
C SER A 63 -15.53 -10.77 3.95
N VAL A 64 -14.85 -11.88 3.67
CA VAL A 64 -13.41 -12.02 3.90
C VAL A 64 -12.64 -10.91 3.19
N GLU A 65 -13.03 -10.55 1.97
CA GLU A 65 -12.46 -9.43 1.23
C GLU A 65 -12.56 -8.10 2.00
N LEU A 66 -13.73 -7.78 2.56
CA LEU A 66 -13.93 -6.53 3.29
C LEU A 66 -13.10 -6.50 4.57
N TRP A 67 -13.03 -7.61 5.31
CA TRP A 67 -12.17 -7.75 6.48
C TRP A 67 -10.69 -7.51 6.14
N ILE A 68 -10.23 -8.11 5.03
CA ILE A 68 -8.85 -7.94 4.56
C ILE A 68 -8.61 -6.49 4.16
N ASN A 69 -9.52 -5.89 3.40
CA ASN A 69 -9.41 -4.51 2.95
C ASN A 69 -9.32 -3.55 4.14
N ASP A 70 -10.31 -3.57 5.04
CA ASP A 70 -10.36 -2.67 6.18
C ASP A 70 -9.19 -2.90 7.14
N GLY A 71 -8.82 -4.16 7.38
CA GLY A 71 -7.71 -4.52 8.26
C GLY A 71 -6.35 -4.05 7.71
N LEU A 72 -6.05 -4.34 6.44
CA LEU A 72 -4.80 -3.93 5.82
C LEU A 72 -4.74 -2.42 5.63
N MET A 73 -5.85 -1.78 5.24
CA MET A 73 -5.92 -0.32 5.10
C MET A 73 -5.76 0.38 6.44
N ALA A 74 -6.30 -0.17 7.55
CA ALA A 74 -6.09 0.38 8.88
C ALA A 74 -4.60 0.39 9.27
N ILE A 75 -3.87 -0.71 9.00
CA ILE A 75 -2.43 -0.80 9.25
C ILE A 75 -1.67 0.18 8.35
N PHE A 76 -2.01 0.23 7.06
CA PHE A 76 -1.40 1.14 6.09
C PHE A 76 -1.57 2.61 6.50
N PHE A 77 -2.80 3.03 6.79
CA PHE A 77 -3.09 4.41 7.20
C PHE A 77 -2.51 4.75 8.57
N LEU A 78 -2.39 3.79 9.49
CA LEU A 78 -1.66 4.00 10.73
C LEU A 78 -0.20 4.36 10.45
N MET A 79 0.48 3.59 9.60
CA MET A 79 1.88 3.83 9.24
C MET A 79 2.05 5.17 8.52
N VAL A 80 1.22 5.45 7.52
CA VAL A 80 1.21 6.73 6.80
C VAL A 80 0.92 7.90 7.76
N GLY A 81 -0.04 7.74 8.67
CA GLY A 81 -0.39 8.76 9.66
C GLY A 81 0.75 9.06 10.64
N LEU A 82 1.47 8.04 11.10
CA LEU A 82 2.66 8.22 11.94
C LEU A 82 3.79 8.93 11.18
N GLU A 83 3.98 8.61 9.91
CA GLU A 83 5.00 9.24 9.07
C GLU A 83 4.67 10.72 8.78
N ILE A 84 3.41 11.02 8.44
CA ILE A 84 2.95 12.41 8.29
C ILE A 84 3.12 13.17 9.62
N LYS A 85 2.77 12.55 10.75
CA LYS A 85 2.97 13.17 12.06
C LYS A 85 4.46 13.47 12.31
N ARG A 86 5.37 12.56 11.95
CA ARG A 86 6.83 12.76 12.05
C ARG A 86 7.28 13.95 11.20
N GLU A 87 6.84 14.02 9.95
CA GLU A 87 7.16 15.11 9.02
C GLU A 87 6.62 16.47 9.45
N VAL A 88 5.41 16.49 10.04
CA VAL A 88 4.77 17.72 10.54
C VAL A 88 5.42 18.22 11.85
N LEU A 89 5.96 17.33 12.69
CA LEU A 89 6.59 17.74 13.95
C LEU A 89 8.06 18.11 13.80
N ALA A 90 8.81 17.37 12.98
CA ALA A 90 10.26 17.48 12.92
C ALA A 90 10.85 17.38 11.52
N GLY A 91 10.02 17.30 10.47
CA GLY A 91 10.47 17.12 9.10
C GLY A 91 10.11 18.30 8.18
N GLY A 92 9.99 17.99 6.89
CA GLY A 92 9.78 18.95 5.83
C GLY A 92 8.39 19.59 5.80
N LEU A 93 7.48 19.23 6.71
CA LEU A 93 6.15 19.82 6.82
C LEU A 93 5.97 20.67 8.09
N ALA A 94 7.04 20.87 8.86
CA ALA A 94 6.96 21.54 10.15
C ALA A 94 6.58 23.03 10.06
N THR A 95 6.98 23.70 8.98
CA THR A 95 6.70 25.14 8.79
C THR A 95 5.63 25.38 7.74
N TRP A 96 4.86 26.47 7.91
CA TRP A 96 3.81 26.86 6.96
C TRP A 96 4.29 26.98 5.51
N GLY A 97 5.48 27.56 5.30
CA GLY A 97 6.05 27.70 3.95
C GLY A 97 6.33 26.36 3.27
N GLN A 98 6.87 25.38 4.01
CA GLN A 98 7.23 24.09 3.43
C GLN A 98 6.03 23.17 3.22
N ARG A 99 4.98 23.27 4.05
CA ARG A 99 3.75 22.46 3.91
C ARG A 99 2.76 23.01 2.88
N ALA A 100 2.79 24.31 2.58
CA ALA A 100 1.82 24.92 1.68
C ALA A 100 1.96 24.38 0.24
N LEU A 101 3.18 24.32 -0.29
CA LEU A 101 3.42 23.87 -1.66
C LEU A 101 3.00 22.40 -1.88
N PRO A 102 3.45 21.41 -1.08
CA PRO A 102 2.98 20.04 -1.18
C PRO A 102 1.47 19.90 -0.92
N GLY A 103 0.91 20.69 0.00
CA GLY A 103 -0.52 20.70 0.29
C GLY A 103 -1.38 21.13 -0.89
N PHE A 104 -1.02 22.24 -1.54
CA PHE A 104 -1.72 22.69 -2.75
C PHE A 104 -1.47 21.78 -3.95
N ALA A 105 -0.25 21.24 -4.11
CA ALA A 105 0.05 20.26 -5.15
C ALA A 105 -0.80 18.98 -4.99
N ALA A 106 -0.93 18.46 -3.77
CA ALA A 106 -1.78 17.31 -3.48
C ALA A 106 -3.27 17.61 -3.69
N ALA A 107 -3.75 18.78 -3.24
CA ALA A 107 -5.13 19.20 -3.45
C ALA A 107 -5.45 19.33 -4.95
N GLY A 108 -4.56 19.94 -5.74
CA GLY A 108 -4.71 20.00 -7.20
C GLY A 108 -4.65 18.61 -7.85
N GLY A 109 -3.74 17.76 -7.39
CA GLY A 109 -3.58 16.39 -7.84
C GLY A 109 -4.82 15.52 -7.60
N MET A 110 -5.64 15.82 -6.59
CA MET A 110 -6.93 15.13 -6.35
C MET A 110 -8.10 15.83 -7.06
N LEU A 111 -8.18 17.16 -7.00
CA LEU A 111 -9.32 17.92 -7.51
C LEU A 111 -9.41 17.88 -9.04
N VAL A 112 -8.29 18.00 -9.75
CA VAL A 112 -8.30 18.06 -11.22
C VAL A 112 -8.79 16.73 -11.81
N PRO A 113 -8.26 15.55 -11.43
CA PRO A 113 -8.76 14.27 -11.95
C PRO A 113 -10.22 14.01 -11.56
N ALA A 114 -10.62 14.35 -10.33
CA ALA A 114 -12.00 14.24 -9.87
C ALA A 114 -12.98 15.05 -10.72
N LEU A 115 -12.67 16.32 -11.00
CA LEU A 115 -13.52 17.19 -11.82
C LEU A 115 -13.60 16.70 -13.26
N ILE A 116 -12.49 16.21 -13.83
CA ILE A 116 -12.48 15.60 -15.17
C ILE A 116 -13.40 14.36 -15.20
N TYR A 117 -13.29 13.49 -14.20
CA TYR A 117 -14.13 12.29 -14.10
C TYR A 117 -15.62 12.64 -13.98
N ILE A 118 -15.96 13.60 -13.12
CA ILE A 118 -17.33 14.07 -12.93
C ILE A 118 -17.87 14.70 -14.23
N ALA A 119 -17.09 15.52 -14.92
CA ALA A 119 -17.51 16.13 -16.18
C ALA A 119 -17.82 15.08 -17.25
N ILE A 120 -17.02 14.01 -17.34
CA ILE A 120 -17.24 12.90 -18.27
C ILE A 120 -18.46 12.07 -17.85
N ASN A 121 -18.70 11.87 -16.55
CA ASN A 121 -19.74 11.00 -16.00
C ASN A 121 -21.03 11.74 -15.59
N TRP A 122 -21.17 13.03 -15.90
CA TRP A 122 -22.24 13.91 -15.39
C TRP A 122 -23.66 13.37 -15.61
N GLY A 123 -23.88 12.64 -16.70
CA GLY A 123 -25.18 12.06 -17.06
C GLY A 123 -25.47 10.66 -16.48
N ASN A 124 -24.56 10.07 -15.71
CA ASN A 124 -24.71 8.71 -15.20
C ASN A 124 -24.66 8.68 -13.66
N PRO A 125 -25.82 8.71 -12.97
CA PRO A 125 -25.89 8.70 -11.51
C PRO A 125 -25.19 7.51 -10.85
N GLN A 126 -25.05 6.37 -11.55
CA GLN A 126 -24.43 5.17 -10.98
C GLN A 126 -22.90 5.27 -10.94
N THR A 127 -22.27 6.00 -11.87
CA THR A 127 -20.80 6.11 -11.94
C THR A 127 -20.28 7.35 -11.23
N LEU A 128 -21.12 8.36 -10.96
CA LEU A 128 -20.72 9.59 -10.28
C LEU A 128 -20.07 9.39 -8.90
N SER A 129 -20.39 8.31 -8.19
CA SER A 129 -19.75 7.97 -6.90
C SER A 129 -18.26 7.61 -7.03
N GLY A 130 -17.78 7.29 -8.23
CA GLY A 130 -16.40 6.90 -8.51
C GLY A 130 -15.40 8.06 -8.65
N TRP A 131 -15.79 9.30 -8.34
CA TRP A 131 -14.96 10.49 -8.56
C TRP A 131 -13.62 10.50 -7.81
N ALA A 132 -13.50 9.71 -6.75
CA ALA A 132 -12.29 9.62 -5.92
C ALA A 132 -11.29 8.53 -6.38
N LEU A 133 -11.56 7.83 -7.49
CA LEU A 133 -10.69 6.78 -8.05
C LEU A 133 -9.51 7.30 -8.91
N PRO A 134 -9.66 8.35 -9.75
CA PRO A 134 -8.60 8.85 -10.63
C PRO A 134 -7.51 9.64 -9.89
#